data_AF-A0A0C9Z1H3-F1
#
_entry.id   AF-A0A0C9Z1H3-F1
#
_cell.length_a   1.000
_cell.length_b   1.000
_cell.length_c   1.000
_cell.angle_alpha   90.00
_cell.angle_beta   90.00
_cell.angle_gamma   90.00
#
_symmetry.space_group_name_H-M   'P 1'
#
loop_
_entity.id
_entity.type
_entity.pdbx_description
1 polymer ?
#
loop_
_entity_poly.entity_id
_entity_poly.type
_entity_poly.pdbx_seq_one_letter_code
_entity_poly.pdbx_strand_id
1 'polypeptide(L)'
;VLDVRPLEAIQLELDPEEDSAIIDWFYDPKPLINTPAINRPSYHYWSLTLPVMANLYHLGHTLLSDQPDNNASYLFDKKSFFTIKVLNIWRTKV
;
A
#
# COMPACT_ATOMS: atom_id res chain seq x y z
N VAL A 1 -12.16 -14.35 -28.93
CA VAL A 1 -11.59 -14.73 -27.61
C VAL A 1 -12.73 -14.85 -26.59
N LEU A 2 -13.85 -15.53 -26.91
CA LEU A 2 -15.10 -15.36 -26.16
C LEU A 2 -15.62 -16.60 -25.42
N ASP A 3 -14.97 -17.76 -25.53
CA ASP A 3 -15.55 -19.02 -25.02
C ASP A 3 -14.83 -19.64 -23.83
N VAL A 4 -13.79 -18.98 -23.29
CA VAL A 4 -13.04 -19.51 -22.14
C VAL A 4 -13.23 -18.55 -20.97
N ARG A 5 -13.68 -19.09 -19.84
CA ARG A 5 -13.70 -18.35 -18.57
C ARG A 5 -12.28 -17.86 -18.29
N PRO A 6 -12.11 -16.62 -17.79
CA PRO A 6 -10.79 -16.16 -17.39
C PRO A 6 -10.17 -17.15 -16.40
N LEU A 7 -8.84 -17.29 -16.45
CA LEU A 7 -8.14 -18.02 -15.42
C LEU A 7 -8.41 -17.38 -14.06
N GLU A 8 -8.32 -18.20 -13.02
CA GLU A 8 -8.44 -17.73 -11.65
C GLU A 8 -7.38 -16.65 -11.38
N ALA A 9 -7.81 -15.60 -10.69
CA ALA A 9 -6.91 -14.51 -10.31
C ALA A 9 -5.95 -15.00 -9.21
N ILE A 10 -4.77 -14.37 -9.13
CA ILE A 10 -3.86 -14.60 -8.02
C ILE A 10 -4.51 -13.99 -6.77
N GLN A 11 -4.96 -14.85 -5.85
CA GLN A 11 -5.53 -14.47 -4.56
C GLN A 11 -4.72 -15.13 -3.46
N LEU A 12 -4.34 -14.34 -2.46
CA LEU A 12 -3.72 -14.83 -1.23
C LEU A 12 -4.80 -15.44 -0.33
N GLU A 13 -4.47 -16.54 0.34
CA GLU A 13 -5.32 -17.15 1.36
C GLU A 13 -5.32 -16.27 2.61
N LEU A 14 -6.45 -15.60 2.87
CA LEU A 14 -6.65 -14.73 4.02
C LEU A 14 -7.15 -15.55 5.23
N ASP A 15 -6.74 -15.13 6.44
CA ASP A 15 -7.20 -15.79 7.67
C ASP A 15 -8.62 -15.32 8.02
N PRO A 16 -9.62 -16.22 8.15
CA PRO A 16 -10.98 -15.84 8.48
C PRO A 16 -11.14 -15.19 9.86
N GLU A 17 -10.23 -15.42 10.81
CA GLU A 17 -10.29 -14.80 12.14
C GLU A 17 -9.62 -13.42 12.14
N GLU A 18 -8.36 -13.34 11.69
CA GLU A 18 -7.60 -12.09 11.71
C GLU A 18 -8.05 -11.10 10.63
N ASP A 19 -8.32 -11.57 9.40
CA ASP A 19 -8.65 -10.73 8.24
C ASP A 19 -10.15 -10.55 8.00
N SER A 20 -10.99 -10.95 8.96
CA SER A 20 -12.45 -10.86 8.91
C SER A 20 -12.99 -9.48 8.47
N ALA A 21 -12.29 -8.39 8.79
CA ALA A 21 -12.70 -7.03 8.45
C ALA A 21 -12.56 -6.68 6.96
N ILE A 22 -11.73 -7.41 6.21
CA ILE A 22 -11.37 -7.12 4.81
C ILE A 22 -11.69 -8.25 3.83
N ILE A 23 -11.87 -9.48 4.34
CA ILE A 23 -12.00 -10.71 3.55
C ILE A 23 -13.07 -10.64 2.46
N ASP A 24 -14.19 -9.96 2.73
CA ASP A 24 -15.34 -9.91 1.83
C ASP A 24 -15.12 -9.05 0.58
N TRP A 25 -14.23 -8.04 0.64
CA TRP A 25 -14.16 -7.00 -0.38
C TRP A 25 -12.74 -6.73 -0.90
N PHE A 26 -11.70 -7.32 -0.30
CA PHE A 26 -10.30 -6.99 -0.63
C PHE A 26 -9.95 -7.18 -2.10
N TYR A 27 -10.51 -8.19 -2.76
CA TYR A 27 -10.27 -8.50 -4.18
C TYR A 27 -11.33 -7.94 -5.15
N ASP A 28 -12.27 -7.14 -4.65
CA ASP A 28 -13.26 -6.50 -5.51
C ASP A 28 -12.62 -5.43 -6.42
N PRO A 29 -13.13 -5.24 -7.65
CA PRO A 29 -12.60 -4.22 -8.56
C PRO A 29 -12.78 -2.78 -8.04
N LYS A 30 -13.83 -2.56 -7.23
CA LYS A 30 -14.11 -1.29 -6.54
C LYS A 30 -14.75 -1.60 -5.17
N PRO A 31 -13.94 -1.85 -4.14
CA PRO A 31 -14.45 -2.24 -2.84
C PRO A 31 -15.26 -1.12 -2.20
N LEU A 32 -16.20 -1.48 -1.32
CA LEU A 32 -16.92 -0.54 -0.45
C LEU A 32 -17.65 0.60 -1.21
N ILE A 33 -18.08 0.36 -2.45
CA ILE A 33 -18.91 1.31 -3.17
C ILE A 33 -20.33 1.32 -2.56
N ASN A 34 -20.87 2.51 -2.31
CA ASN A 34 -22.16 2.74 -1.64
C ASN A 34 -22.20 2.50 -0.11
N THR A 35 -21.07 2.20 0.53
CA THR A 35 -20.97 2.25 2.02
C THR A 35 -20.59 3.66 2.50
N PRO A 36 -20.88 4.01 3.77
CA PRO A 36 -20.50 5.30 4.34
C PRO A 36 -18.97 5.52 4.41
N ALA A 37 -18.19 4.45 4.23
CA ALA A 37 -16.74 4.49 4.19
C ALA A 37 -16.20 5.23 2.96
N ILE A 38 -16.96 5.32 1.86
CA ILE A 38 -16.48 5.91 0.60
C ILE A 38 -17.44 6.99 0.12
N ASN A 39 -16.88 8.09 -0.36
CA ASN A 39 -17.68 9.15 -0.97
C ASN A 39 -18.20 8.75 -2.35
N ARG A 40 -19.47 8.32 -2.42
CA ARG A 40 -20.29 8.23 -3.66
C ARG A 40 -19.58 7.45 -4.80
N PRO A 41 -20.15 7.34 -6.00
CA PRO A 41 -19.45 6.74 -7.15
C PRO A 41 -18.17 7.49 -7.59
N SER A 42 -17.86 8.65 -7.00
CA SER A 42 -16.65 9.42 -7.32
C SER A 42 -15.36 8.80 -6.76
N TYR A 43 -15.43 8.04 -5.67
CA TYR A 43 -14.28 7.25 -5.16
C TYR A 43 -12.99 8.07 -4.95
N HIS A 44 -13.10 9.25 -4.35
CA HIS A 44 -11.93 10.13 -4.09
C HIS A 44 -11.46 10.12 -2.64
N TYR A 45 -12.40 9.91 -1.71
CA TYR A 45 -12.14 9.94 -0.29
C TYR A 45 -12.67 8.67 0.35
N TRP A 46 -11.90 8.18 1.32
CA TRP A 46 -12.15 6.95 2.04
C TRP A 46 -11.94 7.22 3.53
N SER A 47 -12.82 6.66 4.35
CA SER A 47 -12.79 6.73 5.80
C SER A 47 -13.00 5.32 6.34
N LEU A 48 -11.93 4.72 6.85
CA LEU A 48 -11.93 3.33 7.33
C LEU A 48 -11.80 3.28 8.84
N THR A 49 -12.33 2.20 9.42
CA THR A 49 -12.20 1.91 10.84
C THR A 49 -10.78 1.41 11.16
N LEU A 50 -10.38 1.55 12.43
CA LEU A 50 -9.05 1.14 12.88
C LEU A 50 -8.74 -0.36 12.61
N PRO A 51 -9.67 -1.31 12.81
CA PRO A 51 -9.41 -2.73 12.52
C PRO A 51 -9.09 -2.98 11.04
N VAL A 52 -9.82 -2.33 10.13
CA VAL A 52 -9.56 -2.43 8.68
C VAL A 52 -8.16 -1.92 8.35
N MET A 53 -7.77 -0.77 8.93
CA MET A 53 -6.46 -0.19 8.72
C MET A 53 -5.32 -1.06 9.26
N ALA A 54 -5.52 -1.67 10.44
CA ALA A 54 -4.54 -2.56 11.04
C ALA A 54 -4.27 -3.78 10.15
N ASN A 55 -5.31 -4.41 9.63
CA ASN A 55 -5.18 -5.57 8.73
C ASN A 55 -4.49 -5.20 7.42
N LEU A 56 -4.87 -4.06 6.81
CA LEU A 56 -4.21 -3.56 5.60
C LEU A 56 -2.73 -3.25 5.82
N TYR A 57 -2.38 -2.69 6.99
CA TYR A 57 -0.99 -2.43 7.36
C TYR A 57 -0.21 -3.74 7.54
N HIS A 58 -0.81 -4.74 8.17
CA HIS A 58 -0.21 -6.06 8.37
C HIS A 58 0.10 -6.73 7.02
N LEU A 59 -0.87 -6.79 6.11
CA LEU A 59 -0.68 -7.36 4.76
C LEU A 59 0.37 -6.56 3.95
N GLY A 60 0.35 -5.23 4.06
CA GLY A 60 1.26 -4.34 3.35
C GLY A 60 2.68 -4.28 3.94
N HIS A 61 2.91 -4.87 5.13
CA HIS A 61 4.17 -4.73 5.85
C HIS A 61 5.37 -5.24 5.02
N THR A 62 5.17 -6.28 4.20
CA THR A 62 6.21 -6.82 3.30
C THR A 62 6.71 -5.81 2.24
N LEU A 63 5.89 -4.82 1.91
CA LEU A 63 6.18 -3.79 0.91
C LEU A 63 6.60 -2.46 1.54
N LEU A 64 6.32 -2.27 2.83
CA LEU A 64 6.63 -1.05 3.55
C LEU A 64 8.06 -1.08 4.08
N SER A 65 8.74 0.07 4.02
CA SER A 65 10.06 0.21 4.61
C SER A 65 9.94 0.37 6.13
N ASP A 66 10.60 -0.49 6.88
CA ASP A 66 10.60 -0.49 8.35
C ASP A 66 11.55 0.55 8.96
N GLN A 67 11.53 1.79 8.45
CA GLN A 67 12.45 2.83 8.88
C GLN A 67 11.71 3.96 9.62
N PRO A 68 11.59 3.89 10.95
CA PRO A 68 10.85 4.87 11.74
C PRO A 68 11.61 6.19 11.96
N ASP A 69 12.93 6.19 11.79
CA ASP A 69 13.77 7.35 12.07
C ASP A 69 13.97 8.24 10.82
N ASN A 70 13.59 9.50 10.93
CA ASN A 70 13.85 10.53 9.94
C ASN A 70 15.36 10.73 9.68
N ASN A 71 16.22 10.45 10.66
CA ASN A 71 17.67 10.59 10.50
C ASN A 71 18.30 9.51 9.61
N ALA A 72 17.60 8.42 9.34
CA ALA A 72 18.11 7.39 8.44
C ALA A 72 18.39 7.90 7.02
N SER A 73 17.68 8.96 6.62
CA SER A 73 17.87 9.63 5.33
C SER A 73 18.94 10.71 5.38
N TYR A 74 19.71 10.84 6.46
CA TYR A 74 20.77 11.84 6.56
C TYR A 74 21.80 11.64 5.44
N LEU A 75 22.03 12.70 4.67
CA LEU A 75 22.86 12.71 3.46
C LEU A 75 22.36 11.79 2.32
N PHE A 76 21.13 11.26 2.43
CA PHE A 76 20.40 10.50 1.40
C PHE A 76 19.06 11.16 1.04
N ASP A 77 18.90 12.44 1.35
CA ASP A 77 17.77 13.23 0.96
C ASP A 77 17.99 13.90 -0.41
N LYS A 78 16.90 14.39 -1.02
CA LYS A 78 16.96 15.05 -2.33
C LYS A 78 17.93 16.22 -2.34
N LYS A 79 18.05 16.99 -1.24
CA LYS A 79 18.96 18.14 -1.18
C LYS A 79 20.42 17.71 -1.19
N SER A 80 20.76 16.67 -0.42
CA SER A 80 22.13 16.13 -0.45
C SER A 80 22.51 15.59 -1.83
N PHE A 81 21.58 14.95 -2.56
CA PHE A 81 21.84 14.52 -3.94
C PHE A 81 22.08 15.69 -4.90
N PHE A 82 21.37 16.82 -4.74
CA PHE A 82 21.67 18.03 -5.52
C PHE A 82 23.08 18.55 -5.23
N THR A 83 23.47 18.64 -3.96
CA THR A 83 24.80 19.08 -3.56
C THR A 83 25.90 18.16 -4.09
N ILE A 84 25.72 16.84 -3.98
CA ILE A 84 26.64 15.82 -4.51
C ILE A 84 26.82 15.99 -6.03
N LYS A 85 25.71 16.18 -6.76
CA LYS A 85 25.72 16.40 -8.21
C LYS A 85 26.44 17.69 -8.60
N VAL A 86 26.21 18.78 -7.87
CA VAL A 86 26.84 20.09 -8.15
C VAL A 86 28.34 20.06 -7.85
N LEU A 87 28.75 19.39 -6.77
CA LEU A 87 30.16 19.28 -6.38
C LEU A 87 30.92 18.18 -7.14
N ASN A 88 30.26 17.42 -8.01
CA ASN A 88 30.82 16.28 -8.75
C ASN A 88 31.52 15.25 -7.84
N ILE A 89 30.91 14.95 -6.70
CA ILE A 89 31.35 13.90 -5.77
C ILE A 89 30.44 12.67 -5.90
N TRP A 90 30.90 11.49 -5.49
CA TRP A 90 30.12 10.25 -5.52
C TRP A 90 30.06 9.66 -4.12
N ARG A 91 28.86 9.28 -3.66
CA ARG A 91 28.69 8.58 -2.38
C ARG A 91 28.08 7.21 -2.61
N THR A 92 28.80 6.17 -2.21
CA THR A 92 28.29 4.80 -2.14
C THR A 92 27.60 4.60 -0.77
N LYS A 93 26.44 3.94 -0.75
CA LYS A 93 25.94 3.33 0.50
C LYS A 93 26.92 2.21 0.87
N VAL A 94 27.47 2.27 2.08
CA VAL A 94 28.12 1.11 2.73
C VAL A 94 27.03 0.27 3.36
#